data_AF-A0AAW2ER52-F1
#
_entry.id   AF-A0AAW2ER52-F1
#
_cell.length_a   1.000
_cell.length_b   1.000
_cell.length_c   1.000
_cell.angle_alpha   90.00
_cell.angle_beta   90.00
_cell.angle_gamma   90.00
#
_symmetry.space_group_name_H-M   'P 1'
#
loop_
_entity.id
_entity.type
_entity.pdbx_description
1 polymer ?
#
loop_
_entity_poly.entity_id
_entity_poly.type
_entity_poly.pdbx_seq_one_letter_code
_entity_poly.pdbx_strand_id
1 'polypeptide(L)'
;MYSRSARVMVLSDQSYRIRLQVHIEIRFEVGEHGDGDPFDGPGGTLAHAYFPVYGGDAHFDDSERWTIKTYRGTNLFQVAAHEFGHSLGLSHSDVKSALMAPFYRGYDPHFILDQDDVSAIQALYGTKTNSRGSRPLPPAEEDPALCKDPKVDAMFNTKDGEIIAFKGKHYWKLTDNGVASGYPRRITSTWKELPSNIDAAFTYRNGKTYFFKVIAFA
;
A
#
# COMPACT_ATOMS: atom_id res chain seq x y z
N MET A 1 -27.59 -9.62 -3.66
CA MET A 1 -26.40 -9.10 -4.38
C MET A 1 -25.46 -8.59 -3.31
N TYR A 2 -24.43 -9.36 -2.96
CA TYR A 2 -23.46 -8.96 -1.94
C TYR A 2 -22.24 -8.41 -2.67
N SER A 3 -22.12 -7.09 -2.80
CA SER A 3 -20.87 -6.45 -3.20
C SER A 3 -19.82 -6.74 -2.12
N ARG A 4 -18.68 -7.29 -2.52
CA ARG A 4 -17.53 -7.49 -1.64
C ARG A 4 -16.64 -6.26 -1.78
N SER A 5 -16.69 -5.36 -0.79
CA SER A 5 -15.84 -4.18 -0.73
C SER A 5 -14.79 -4.33 0.37
N ALA A 6 -13.55 -3.97 0.06
CA ALA A 6 -12.49 -3.81 1.04
C ALA A 6 -12.22 -2.32 1.22
N ARG A 7 -12.33 -1.82 2.46
CA ARG A 7 -12.10 -0.40 2.77
C ARG A 7 -10.70 -0.19 3.34
N VAL A 8 -9.89 0.58 2.63
CA VAL A 8 -8.61 1.08 3.13
C VAL A 8 -8.86 2.43 3.81
N MET A 9 -8.83 2.46 5.15
CA MET A 9 -9.00 3.70 5.90
C MET A 9 -7.70 4.50 5.88
N VAL A 10 -7.75 5.72 5.35
CA VAL A 10 -6.64 6.67 5.42
C VAL A 10 -6.99 7.76 6.42
N LEU A 11 -6.16 7.93 7.44
CA LEU A 11 -6.29 9.01 8.41
C LEU A 11 -5.14 9.99 8.21
N SER A 12 -5.44 11.23 7.81
CA SER A 12 -4.47 12.33 7.77
C SER A 12 -4.56 13.16 9.05
N ASP A 13 -3.41 13.53 9.62
CA ASP A 13 -3.27 14.28 10.87
C ASP A 13 -3.70 15.76 10.78
N GLN A 14 -4.87 16.06 10.21
CA GLN A 14 -5.46 17.39 10.37
C GLN A 14 -6.91 17.28 10.83
N SER A 15 -7.09 17.65 12.09
CA SER A 15 -8.34 17.88 12.75
C SER A 15 -9.14 19.00 12.07
N TYR A 16 -9.94 18.68 11.06
CA TYR A 16 -11.17 19.39 10.69
C TYR A 16 -12.10 18.43 9.94
N ARG A 17 -13.27 18.15 10.55
CA ARG A 17 -14.37 17.36 9.96
C ARG A 17 -14.78 17.95 8.61
N ILE A 18 -14.77 17.17 7.52
CA ILE A 18 -15.88 16.95 6.53
C ILE A 18 -15.56 15.68 5.70
N ARG A 19 -16.41 14.64 5.79
CA ARG A 19 -16.50 13.37 5.01
C ARG A 19 -15.20 12.54 4.81
N LEU A 20 -15.20 11.34 5.40
CA LEU A 20 -14.17 10.30 5.26
C LEU A 20 -13.97 9.92 3.78
N GLN A 21 -12.84 10.32 3.19
CA GLN A 21 -12.45 9.99 1.81
C GLN A 21 -11.35 8.91 1.85
N VAL A 22 -11.66 7.72 1.35
CA VAL A 22 -10.68 6.68 1.02
C VAL A 22 -9.80 7.17 -0.15
N HIS A 23 -8.54 6.75 -0.25
CA HIS A 23 -7.61 7.21 -1.30
C HIS A 23 -7.32 6.16 -2.38
N ILE A 24 -7.73 4.91 -2.17
CA ILE A 24 -7.87 3.85 -3.18
C ILE A 24 -8.99 2.96 -2.64
N GLU A 25 -10.18 3.06 -3.18
CA GLU A 25 -11.28 2.13 -2.94
C GLU A 25 -11.12 0.90 -3.83
N ILE A 26 -11.28 -0.30 -3.25
CA ILE A 26 -11.25 -1.55 -4.00
C ILE A 26 -12.65 -2.14 -4.00
N ARG A 27 -13.22 -2.28 -5.20
CA ARG A 27 -14.57 -2.81 -5.40
C ARG A 27 -14.58 -3.97 -6.39
N PHE A 28 -15.43 -4.95 -6.13
CA PHE A 28 -15.79 -5.99 -7.08
C PHE A 28 -17.19 -5.67 -7.56
N GLU A 29 -17.34 -5.42 -8.85
CA GLU A 29 -18.56 -4.88 -9.47
C GLU A 29 -18.89 -5.65 -10.74
N VAL A 30 -20.14 -5.57 -11.22
CA VAL A 30 -20.60 -6.27 -12.43
C VAL A 30 -21.26 -5.26 -13.36
N GLY A 31 -20.87 -5.26 -14.63
CA GLY A 31 -21.49 -4.41 -15.64
C GLY A 31 -21.38 -2.92 -15.31
N GLU A 32 -22.46 -2.17 -15.48
CA GLU A 32 -22.55 -0.76 -15.09
C GLU A 32 -22.53 -0.60 -13.55
N HIS A 33 -21.56 0.16 -13.04
CA HIS A 33 -21.31 0.30 -11.60
C HIS A 33 -21.04 1.75 -11.14
N GLY A 34 -21.51 2.73 -11.93
CA GLY A 34 -21.72 4.10 -11.47
C GLY A 34 -20.55 5.06 -11.67
N ASP A 35 -19.52 4.64 -12.39
CA ASP A 35 -18.34 5.45 -12.74
C ASP A 35 -18.24 5.79 -14.24
N GLY A 36 -19.13 5.22 -15.08
CA GLY A 36 -19.17 5.45 -16.52
C GLY A 36 -18.30 4.51 -17.36
N ASP A 37 -17.61 3.56 -16.71
CA ASP A 37 -16.76 2.55 -17.34
C ASP A 37 -17.32 1.13 -17.07
N PRO A 38 -18.42 0.72 -17.72
CA PRO A 38 -19.07 -0.55 -17.42
C PRO A 38 -18.22 -1.77 -17.82
N PHE A 39 -18.21 -2.81 -16.98
CA PHE A 39 -17.59 -4.09 -17.31
C PHE A 39 -18.39 -4.89 -18.35
N ASP A 40 -17.71 -5.79 -19.07
CA ASP A 40 -18.23 -6.55 -20.21
C ASP A 40 -18.59 -8.00 -19.90
N GLY A 41 -18.40 -8.46 -18.66
CA GLY A 41 -18.70 -9.84 -18.24
C GLY A 41 -17.47 -10.74 -18.36
N PRO A 42 -17.64 -12.08 -18.46
CA PRO A 42 -16.49 -12.97 -18.44
C PRO A 42 -15.54 -12.80 -19.64
N GLY A 43 -14.26 -12.53 -19.34
CA GLY A 43 -13.22 -12.18 -20.29
C GLY A 43 -13.29 -10.72 -20.72
N GLY A 44 -12.33 -10.26 -21.52
CA GLY A 44 -12.29 -8.85 -21.92
C GLY A 44 -11.69 -7.98 -20.81
N THR A 45 -12.48 -7.09 -20.22
CA THR A 45 -12.01 -6.12 -19.22
C THR A 45 -12.04 -6.73 -17.83
N LEU A 46 -10.87 -7.13 -17.34
CA LEU A 46 -10.75 -7.83 -16.06
C LEU A 46 -10.92 -6.89 -14.86
N ALA A 47 -10.42 -5.67 -14.98
CA ALA A 47 -10.40 -4.65 -13.95
C ALA A 47 -10.04 -3.30 -14.58
N HIS A 48 -10.26 -2.23 -13.84
CA HIS A 48 -9.70 -0.91 -14.15
C HIS A 48 -9.34 -0.15 -12.87
N ALA A 49 -8.37 0.74 -12.99
CA ALA A 49 -7.99 1.66 -11.93
C ALA A 49 -7.85 3.09 -12.42
N TYR A 50 -8.18 4.02 -11.55
CA TYR A 50 -8.03 5.45 -11.78
C TYR A 50 -6.64 5.93 -11.36
N PHE A 51 -6.06 6.84 -12.14
CA PHE A 51 -4.81 7.50 -11.76
C PHE A 51 -4.94 8.27 -10.43
N PRO A 52 -3.81 8.56 -9.73
CA PRO A 52 -3.84 9.26 -8.43
C PRO A 52 -4.64 10.57 -8.42
N VAL A 53 -4.64 11.31 -9.54
CA VAL A 53 -5.37 12.59 -9.67
C VAL A 53 -6.89 12.41 -9.62
N TYR A 54 -7.40 11.21 -9.89
CA TYR A 54 -8.82 10.87 -9.89
C TYR A 54 -9.24 10.01 -8.69
N GLY A 55 -8.35 9.81 -7.72
CA GLY A 55 -8.68 9.10 -6.49
C GLY A 55 -8.10 7.71 -6.37
N GLY A 56 -7.42 7.16 -7.39
CA GLY A 56 -6.67 5.91 -7.24
C GLY A 56 -7.50 4.63 -7.18
N ASP A 57 -8.83 4.72 -7.17
CA ASP A 57 -9.74 3.59 -6.97
C ASP A 57 -9.55 2.50 -8.03
N ALA A 58 -9.72 1.25 -7.62
CA ALA A 58 -9.57 0.06 -8.46
C ALA A 58 -10.83 -0.80 -8.40
N HIS A 59 -11.42 -1.08 -9.55
CA HIS A 59 -12.59 -1.94 -9.69
C HIS A 59 -12.20 -3.22 -10.42
N PHE A 60 -12.78 -4.33 -9.99
CA PHE A 60 -12.54 -5.67 -10.53
C PHE A 60 -13.88 -6.23 -11.02
N ASP A 61 -13.93 -6.80 -12.23
CA ASP A 61 -15.15 -7.41 -12.73
C ASP A 61 -15.46 -8.69 -11.93
N ASP A 62 -16.53 -8.69 -11.15
CA ASP A 62 -16.97 -9.83 -10.33
C ASP A 62 -17.59 -10.96 -11.20
N SER A 63 -17.75 -10.73 -12.51
CA SER A 63 -18.07 -11.76 -13.50
C SER A 63 -16.88 -12.66 -13.81
N GLU A 64 -15.66 -12.21 -13.48
CA GLU A 64 -14.45 -12.98 -13.67
C GLU A 64 -14.31 -14.12 -12.68
N ARG A 65 -13.67 -15.19 -13.14
CA ARG A 65 -13.31 -16.30 -12.25
C ARG A 65 -12.01 -15.97 -11.53
N TRP A 66 -12.09 -15.17 -10.47
CA TRP A 66 -10.94 -14.81 -9.63
C TRP A 66 -10.35 -16.03 -8.91
N THR A 67 -9.03 -16.14 -8.98
CA THR A 67 -8.27 -17.23 -8.38
C THR A 67 -6.96 -16.75 -7.77
N ILE A 68 -6.41 -17.59 -6.90
CA ILE A 68 -5.11 -17.38 -6.26
C ILE A 68 -4.26 -18.62 -6.52
N LYS A 69 -3.03 -18.42 -7.01
CA LYS A 69 -2.01 -19.46 -7.20
C LYS A 69 -2.44 -20.67 -8.06
N THR A 70 -3.18 -20.43 -9.13
CA THR A 70 -3.56 -21.47 -10.09
C THR A 70 -3.54 -20.93 -11.52
N TYR A 71 -3.25 -21.81 -12.49
CA TYR A 71 -3.27 -21.50 -13.92
C TYR A 71 -4.68 -21.49 -14.52
N ARG A 72 -5.70 -21.92 -13.78
CA ARG A 72 -7.09 -21.91 -14.23
C ARG A 72 -7.81 -20.70 -13.67
N GLY A 73 -8.40 -19.89 -14.54
CA GLY A 73 -9.09 -18.65 -14.18
C GLY A 73 -8.15 -17.44 -14.18
N THR A 74 -8.60 -16.36 -13.57
CA THR A 74 -7.93 -15.05 -13.57
C THR A 74 -7.23 -14.86 -12.24
N ASN A 75 -5.92 -14.64 -12.25
CA ASN A 75 -5.13 -14.51 -11.03
C ASN A 75 -5.30 -13.12 -10.41
N LEU A 76 -6.01 -13.04 -9.29
CA LEU A 76 -6.34 -11.78 -8.64
C LEU A 76 -5.09 -11.00 -8.22
N PHE A 77 -4.04 -11.67 -7.75
CA PHE A 77 -2.82 -10.99 -7.30
C PHE A 77 -2.14 -10.21 -8.43
N GLN A 78 -1.95 -10.82 -9.59
CA GLN A 78 -1.26 -10.14 -10.69
C GLN A 78 -2.12 -9.07 -11.36
N VAL A 79 -3.44 -9.27 -11.48
CA VAL A 79 -4.33 -8.21 -11.98
C VAL A 79 -4.36 -7.04 -10.99
N ALA A 80 -4.52 -7.30 -9.69
CA ALA A 80 -4.50 -6.24 -8.69
C ALA A 80 -3.15 -5.50 -8.65
N ALA A 81 -2.03 -6.20 -8.83
CA ALA A 81 -0.73 -5.55 -8.91
C ALA A 81 -0.64 -4.59 -10.11
N HIS A 82 -1.21 -4.97 -11.26
CA HIS A 82 -1.32 -4.11 -12.44
C HIS A 82 -2.17 -2.87 -12.16
N GLU A 83 -3.38 -3.06 -11.64
CA GLU A 83 -4.29 -1.94 -11.32
C GLU A 83 -3.68 -0.98 -10.30
N PHE A 84 -3.00 -1.50 -9.28
CA PHE A 84 -2.31 -0.63 -8.32
C PHE A 84 -1.13 0.12 -8.95
N GLY A 85 -0.54 -0.38 -10.03
CA GLY A 85 0.38 0.41 -10.84
C GLY A 85 -0.28 1.68 -11.38
N HIS A 86 -1.50 1.57 -11.93
CA HIS A 86 -2.31 2.73 -12.35
C HIS A 86 -2.67 3.63 -11.18
N SER A 87 -3.14 3.06 -10.07
CA SER A 87 -3.43 3.81 -8.84
C SER A 87 -2.21 4.57 -8.29
N LEU A 88 -1.00 4.08 -8.59
CA LEU A 88 0.28 4.71 -8.23
C LEU A 88 0.84 5.64 -9.31
N GLY A 89 0.19 5.77 -10.47
CA GLY A 89 0.58 6.73 -11.51
C GLY A 89 1.33 6.13 -12.70
N LEU A 90 1.45 4.82 -12.80
CA LEU A 90 2.06 4.16 -13.96
C LEU A 90 1.03 4.02 -15.08
N SER A 91 1.39 4.45 -16.29
CA SER A 91 0.64 4.12 -17.50
C SER A 91 1.01 2.72 -17.99
N HIS A 92 0.26 2.20 -18.97
CA HIS A 92 0.63 0.98 -19.66
C HIS A 92 2.04 1.07 -20.26
N SER A 93 2.73 -0.06 -20.27
CA SER A 93 4.03 -0.25 -20.93
C SER A 93 3.88 -1.03 -22.23
N ASP A 94 4.71 -0.68 -23.22
CA ASP A 94 4.87 -1.46 -24.46
C ASP A 94 5.75 -2.71 -24.25
N VAL A 95 6.44 -2.81 -23.10
CA VAL A 95 7.27 -3.95 -22.73
C VAL A 95 6.36 -5.12 -22.36
N LYS A 96 6.26 -6.13 -23.23
CA LYS A 96 5.35 -7.26 -23.06
C LYS A 96 5.56 -8.08 -21.78
N SER A 97 6.78 -8.07 -21.23
CA SER A 97 7.12 -8.77 -19.98
C SER A 97 6.82 -7.96 -18.73
N ALA A 98 6.55 -6.66 -18.87
CA ALA A 98 6.18 -5.80 -17.76
C ALA A 98 4.86 -6.24 -17.13
N LEU A 99 4.72 -5.95 -15.83
CA LEU A 99 3.44 -6.03 -15.15
C LEU A 99 2.46 -5.05 -15.77
N MET A 100 2.92 -3.83 -16.11
CA MET A 100 2.09 -2.78 -16.71
C MET A 100 1.79 -2.97 -18.21
N ALA A 101 2.09 -4.12 -18.81
CA ALA A 101 1.63 -4.43 -20.17
C ALA A 101 0.10 -4.52 -20.21
N PRO A 102 -0.59 -3.98 -21.25
CA PRO A 102 -2.05 -3.84 -21.28
C PRO A 102 -2.83 -5.16 -21.48
N PHE A 103 -2.17 -6.32 -21.37
CA PHE A 103 -2.79 -7.61 -21.59
C PHE A 103 -2.40 -8.61 -20.50
N TYR A 104 -3.41 -9.28 -19.96
CA TYR A 104 -3.21 -10.33 -18.97
C TYR A 104 -2.54 -11.57 -19.60
N ARG A 105 -1.47 -12.05 -18.95
CA ARG A 105 -0.64 -13.17 -19.44
C ARG A 105 -0.89 -14.51 -18.73
N GLY A 106 -1.86 -14.56 -17.82
CA GLY A 106 -2.08 -15.74 -16.99
C GLY A 106 -1.29 -15.72 -15.68
N TYR A 107 -1.42 -16.78 -14.89
CA TYR A 107 -0.73 -16.94 -13.62
C TYR A 107 0.76 -17.28 -13.82
N ASP A 108 1.67 -16.45 -13.26
CA ASP A 108 3.08 -16.79 -13.10
C ASP A 108 3.40 -17.10 -11.63
N PRO A 109 3.79 -18.34 -11.27
CA PRO A 109 4.20 -18.67 -9.91
C PRO A 109 5.55 -18.07 -9.48
N HIS A 110 6.39 -17.64 -10.43
CA HIS A 110 7.68 -17.02 -10.16
C HIS A 110 7.67 -15.53 -10.55
N PHE A 111 6.52 -14.89 -10.34
CA PHE A 111 6.31 -13.49 -10.68
C PHE A 111 7.38 -12.58 -10.05
N ILE A 112 8.09 -11.87 -10.92
CA ILE A 112 9.08 -10.84 -10.57
C ILE A 112 8.74 -9.60 -11.41
N LEU A 113 8.77 -8.42 -10.80
CA LEU A 113 8.58 -7.16 -11.51
C LEU A 113 9.64 -6.98 -12.60
N ASP A 114 9.22 -6.52 -13.77
CA ASP A 114 10.16 -6.19 -14.84
C ASP A 114 10.98 -4.95 -14.44
N GLN A 115 12.20 -4.84 -14.97
CA GLN A 115 13.02 -3.67 -14.73
C GLN A 115 12.35 -2.39 -15.28
N ASP A 116 11.50 -2.52 -16.30
CA ASP A 116 10.66 -1.43 -16.80
C ASP A 116 9.71 -0.91 -15.70
N ASP A 117 8.94 -1.80 -15.06
CA ASP A 117 8.05 -1.44 -13.96
C ASP A 117 8.81 -0.80 -12.79
N VAL A 118 9.96 -1.39 -12.42
CA VAL A 118 10.82 -0.90 -11.34
C VAL A 118 11.38 0.48 -11.65
N SER A 119 11.85 0.71 -12.88
CA SER A 119 12.43 1.98 -13.28
C SER A 119 11.35 3.06 -13.35
N ALA A 120 10.16 2.73 -13.87
CA ALA A 120 9.04 3.65 -13.97
C ALA A 120 8.53 4.08 -12.58
N ILE A 121 8.34 3.13 -11.66
CA ILE A 121 7.87 3.47 -10.30
C ILE A 121 8.95 4.23 -9.52
N GLN A 122 10.23 3.92 -9.72
CA GLN A 122 11.32 4.66 -9.10
C GLN A 122 11.51 6.06 -9.70
N ALA A 123 11.18 6.28 -10.96
CA ALA A 123 11.13 7.63 -11.54
C ALA A 123 10.04 8.48 -10.86
N LEU A 124 8.92 7.85 -10.48
CA LEU A 124 7.83 8.52 -9.76
C LEU A 124 8.06 8.68 -8.25
N TYR A 125 8.85 7.82 -7.59
CA TYR A 125 8.93 7.82 -6.11
C TYR A 125 10.34 7.76 -5.54
N GLY A 126 11.37 7.62 -6.38
CA GLY A 126 12.77 7.45 -5.97
C GLY A 126 13.19 5.99 -5.85
N THR A 127 14.51 5.76 -5.80
CA THR A 127 15.09 4.43 -5.63
C THR A 127 15.15 4.05 -4.15
N LYS A 128 15.14 2.74 -3.87
CA LYS A 128 15.35 2.23 -2.52
C LYS A 128 16.80 2.48 -2.11
N THR A 129 17.05 3.43 -1.22
CA THR A 129 18.40 3.72 -0.71
C THR A 129 18.88 2.58 0.22
N ASN A 130 19.90 1.84 -0.20
CA ASN A 130 20.65 0.94 0.68
C ASN A 130 21.82 1.72 1.30
N SER A 131 21.54 2.59 2.27
CA SER A 131 22.60 3.25 3.05
C SER A 131 23.16 2.30 4.11
N ARG A 132 24.00 1.33 3.69
CA ARG A 132 24.96 0.68 4.59
C ARG A 132 26.20 1.56 4.73
N GLY A 133 26.11 2.57 5.57
CA GLY A 133 27.27 3.32 6.06
C GLY A 133 27.65 2.82 7.45
N SER A 134 28.67 1.97 7.56
CA SER A 134 29.25 1.55 8.84
C SER A 134 30.03 2.72 9.46
N ARG A 135 29.45 3.38 10.46
CA ARG A 135 30.17 4.28 11.38
C ARG A 135 30.07 3.69 12.79
N PRO A 136 31.15 3.68 13.60
CA PRO A 136 31.08 3.15 14.95
C PRO A 136 30.14 4.03 15.79
N LEU A 137 29.14 3.39 16.40
CA LEU A 137 28.11 4.03 17.21
C LEU A 137 28.54 4.09 18.68
N PRO A 138 28.31 5.20 19.40
CA PRO A 138 28.35 5.24 20.86
C PRO A 138 27.18 4.42 21.46
N PRO A 139 27.23 4.04 22.75
CA PRO A 139 26.24 3.14 23.34
C PRO A 139 24.88 3.85 23.41
N ALA A 140 23.94 3.39 22.58
CA ALA A 140 22.54 3.77 22.67
C ALA A 140 21.90 3.05 23.86
N GLU A 141 21.09 3.75 24.65
CA GLU A 141 20.25 3.11 25.66
C GLU A 141 19.34 2.08 24.96
N GLU A 142 19.61 0.81 25.21
CA GLU A 142 18.88 -0.30 24.59
C GLU A 142 17.44 -0.31 25.10
N ASP A 143 16.47 -0.05 24.21
CA ASP A 143 15.08 -0.38 24.49
C ASP A 143 14.88 -1.90 24.30
N PRO A 144 14.58 -2.64 25.38
CA PRO A 144 14.50 -4.09 25.32
C PRO A 144 13.28 -4.63 24.54
N ALA A 145 12.33 -3.81 24.09
CA ALA A 145 11.14 -4.30 23.38
C ALA A 145 11.34 -4.44 21.86
N LEU A 146 12.08 -3.52 21.24
CA LEU A 146 12.33 -3.54 19.79
C LEU A 146 13.49 -4.49 19.42
N CYS A 147 14.52 -4.59 20.27
CA CYS A 147 15.72 -5.36 19.99
C CYS A 147 15.65 -6.84 20.40
N LYS A 148 14.61 -7.26 21.14
CA LYS A 148 14.39 -8.69 21.49
C LYS A 148 13.63 -9.47 20.43
N ASP A 149 12.80 -8.79 19.64
CA ASP A 149 12.02 -9.40 18.57
C ASP A 149 12.09 -8.49 17.34
N PRO A 150 12.76 -8.93 16.25
CA PRO A 150 13.01 -8.11 15.07
C PRO A 150 11.73 -7.79 14.27
N LYS A 151 10.59 -8.39 14.62
CA LYS A 151 9.32 -8.11 13.96
C LYS A 151 8.79 -6.73 14.36
N VAL A 152 8.47 -5.94 13.35
CA VAL A 152 7.72 -4.67 13.44
C VAL A 152 6.45 -4.79 12.62
N ASP A 153 5.39 -4.09 13.03
CA ASP A 153 4.10 -4.16 12.35
C ASP A 153 4.06 -3.20 11.15
N ALA A 154 4.63 -2.00 11.29
CA ALA A 154 4.75 -1.02 10.21
C ALA A 154 5.95 -0.09 10.45
N MET A 155 6.55 0.44 9.38
CA MET A 155 7.54 1.53 9.46
C MET A 155 7.32 2.53 8.34
N PHE A 156 7.52 3.82 8.63
CA PHE A 156 7.41 4.88 7.63
C PHE A 156 8.35 6.05 7.95
N ASN A 157 8.65 6.85 6.92
CA ASN A 157 9.37 8.12 7.09
C ASN A 157 8.36 9.27 7.10
N THR A 158 8.48 10.21 8.03
CA THR A 158 7.71 11.45 8.03
C THR A 158 8.21 12.39 6.93
N LYS A 159 7.45 13.45 6.64
CA LYS A 159 7.86 14.51 5.70
C LYS A 159 9.16 15.20 6.14
N ASP A 160 9.42 15.20 7.45
CA ASP A 160 10.57 15.86 8.07
C ASP A 160 11.79 14.92 8.16
N GLY A 161 11.71 13.73 7.54
CA GLY A 161 12.79 12.75 7.49
C GLY A 161 12.91 11.87 8.74
N GLU A 162 11.92 11.91 9.63
CA GLU A 162 11.93 11.10 10.85
C GLU A 162 11.45 9.68 10.54
N ILE A 163 12.16 8.67 11.03
CA ILE A 163 11.76 7.27 10.83
C ILE A 163 10.91 6.85 12.03
N ILE A 164 9.71 6.36 11.77
CA ILE A 164 8.79 5.87 12.79
C ILE A 164 8.54 4.37 12.58
N ALA A 165 8.67 3.59 13.65
CA ALA A 165 8.33 2.16 13.68
C ALA A 165 7.18 1.89 14.64
N PHE A 166 6.24 1.04 14.24
CA PHE A 166 5.10 0.58 15.04
C PHE A 166 5.27 -0.87 15.46
N LYS A 167 4.90 -1.17 16.71
CA LYS A 167 4.80 -2.53 17.23
C LYS A 167 3.76 -2.61 18.34
N GLY A 168 2.74 -3.42 18.12
CA GLY A 168 1.53 -3.46 18.93
C GLY A 168 0.97 -2.06 19.14
N LYS A 169 0.73 -1.69 20.40
CA LYS A 169 0.14 -0.41 20.80
C LYS A 169 1.12 0.75 20.89
N HIS A 170 2.39 0.54 20.53
CA HIS A 170 3.45 1.52 20.68
C HIS A 170 4.10 1.88 19.36
N TYR A 171 4.76 3.03 19.36
CA TYR A 171 5.62 3.47 18.28
C TYR A 171 6.94 4.01 18.81
N TRP A 172 7.97 3.92 17.96
CA TRP A 172 9.33 4.33 18.21
C TRP A 172 9.71 5.34 17.14
N LYS A 173 10.36 6.43 17.55
CA LYS A 173 11.10 7.27 16.63
C LYS A 173 12.53 6.76 16.57
N LEU A 174 12.99 6.38 15.39
CA LEU A 174 14.34 5.94 15.13
C LEU A 174 15.19 7.12 14.68
N THR A 175 16.43 7.10 15.11
CA THR A 175 17.49 8.05 14.78
C THR A 175 18.68 7.26 14.25
N ASP A 176 19.66 7.96 13.69
CA ASP A 176 20.92 7.36 13.27
C ASP A 176 21.62 6.58 14.41
N ASN A 177 21.34 6.93 15.67
CA ASN A 177 21.95 6.34 16.85
C ASN A 177 21.01 5.37 17.60
N GLY A 178 19.94 4.89 16.98
CA GLY A 178 18.96 4.00 17.62
C GLY A 178 17.66 4.71 17.99
N VAL A 179 17.04 4.34 19.10
CA VAL A 179 15.74 4.90 19.51
C VAL A 179 15.92 6.30 20.09
N ALA A 180 15.12 7.27 19.63
CA ALA A 180 15.11 8.61 20.18
C ALA A 180 14.70 8.60 21.66
N SER A 181 15.31 9.46 22.48
CA SER A 181 14.93 9.60 23.89
C SER A 181 13.44 9.93 24.05
N GLY A 182 12.79 9.31 25.04
CA GLY A 182 11.36 9.48 25.30
C GLY A 182 10.43 8.59 24.45
N TYR A 183 10.98 7.55 23.82
CA TYR A 183 10.28 6.46 23.16
C TYR A 183 10.56 5.12 23.86
N PRO A 184 9.65 4.13 23.82
CA PRO A 184 8.42 4.08 23.03
C PRO A 184 7.32 5.00 23.57
N ARG A 185 6.39 5.37 22.69
CA ARG A 185 5.14 6.06 23.06
C ARG A 185 3.94 5.27 22.60
N ARG A 186 2.78 5.48 23.24
CA ARG A 186 1.53 4.86 22.81
C ARG A 186 1.07 5.50 21.51
N ILE A 187 0.61 4.69 20.56
CA ILE A 187 0.05 5.21 19.30
C ILE A 187 -1.09 6.20 19.60
N THR A 188 -2.00 5.79 20.49
CA THR A 188 -3.17 6.57 20.88
C THR A 188 -2.87 7.84 21.67
N SER A 189 -1.63 8.02 22.20
CA SER A 189 -1.28 9.28 22.87
C SER A 189 -0.95 10.38 21.86
N THR A 190 -0.44 10.01 20.69
CA THR A 190 -0.03 10.94 19.64
C THR A 190 -1.12 11.06 18.58
N TRP A 191 -1.65 9.92 18.14
CA TRP A 191 -2.73 9.85 17.17
C TRP A 191 -3.97 9.26 17.83
N LYS A 192 -4.82 10.12 18.38
CA LYS A 192 -6.00 9.72 19.17
C LYS A 192 -7.02 8.89 18.39
N GLU A 193 -7.08 9.08 17.07
CA GLU A 193 -8.03 8.41 16.18
C GLU A 193 -7.47 7.11 15.56
N LEU A 194 -6.19 6.81 15.77
CA LEU A 194 -5.59 5.57 15.27
C LEU A 194 -5.89 4.39 16.20
N PRO A 195 -6.14 3.20 15.64
CA PRO A 195 -6.22 1.98 16.43
C PRO A 195 -4.85 1.64 17.04
N SER A 196 -4.87 0.79 18.07
CA SER A 196 -3.66 0.39 18.77
C SER A 196 -2.79 -0.63 18.01
N ASN A 197 -3.04 -0.86 16.72
CA ASN A 197 -2.27 -1.75 15.88
C ASN A 197 -2.41 -1.32 14.41
N ILE A 198 -1.28 -0.99 13.80
CA ILE A 198 -1.20 -0.48 12.43
C ILE A 198 -0.48 -1.53 11.58
N ASP A 199 -1.04 -1.86 10.42
CA ASP A 199 -0.52 -2.92 9.55
C ASP A 199 0.42 -2.39 8.47
N ALA A 200 0.26 -1.12 8.06
CA ALA A 200 1.21 -0.40 7.22
C ALA A 200 1.07 1.11 7.41
N ALA A 201 2.10 1.87 7.05
CA ALA A 201 2.04 3.33 7.00
C ALA A 201 3.01 3.88 5.96
N PHE A 202 2.71 5.05 5.37
CA PHE A 202 3.65 5.79 4.51
C PHE A 202 3.35 7.29 4.51
N THR A 203 4.32 8.13 4.13
CA THR A 203 4.08 9.57 3.92
C THR A 203 4.10 9.89 2.44
N TYR A 204 3.06 10.58 1.96
CA TYR A 204 2.92 10.96 0.55
C TYR A 204 3.56 12.33 0.28
N ARG A 205 3.73 12.66 -1.00
CA ARG A 205 4.35 13.91 -1.48
C ARG A 205 3.63 15.19 -1.02
N ASN A 206 2.36 15.09 -0.64
CA ASN A 206 1.60 16.19 -0.04
C ASN A 206 1.97 16.45 1.44
N GLY A 207 2.96 15.73 1.98
CA GLY A 207 3.41 15.85 3.37
C GLY A 207 2.49 15.18 4.39
N LYS A 208 1.43 14.50 3.96
CA LYS A 208 0.53 13.76 4.83
C LYS A 208 1.01 12.32 5.02
N THR A 209 0.84 11.81 6.22
CA THR A 209 1.07 10.39 6.54
C THR A 209 -0.24 9.62 6.49
N TYR A 210 -0.16 8.41 5.94
CA TYR A 210 -1.23 7.48 5.66
C TYR A 210 -0.98 6.23 6.51
N PHE A 211 -2.00 5.74 7.20
CA PHE A 211 -1.93 4.54 8.05
C PHE A 211 -2.94 3.52 7.56
N PHE A 212 -2.61 2.24 7.62
CA PHE A 212 -3.40 1.14 7.11
C PHE A 212 -3.74 0.17 8.23
N LYS A 213 -4.99 -0.26 8.26
CA LYS A 213 -5.47 -1.33 9.13
C LYS A 213 -6.38 -2.26 8.36
N VAL A 214 -5.97 -3.51 8.20
CA VAL A 214 -6.80 -4.57 7.62
C VAL A 214 -7.88 -4.94 8.62
N ILE A 215 -9.14 -4.83 8.20
CA ILE A 215 -10.30 -5.31 8.96
C ILE A 215 -10.74 -6.63 8.31
N ALA A 216 -10.53 -7.75 9.00
CA ALA A 216 -11.08 -9.02 8.57
C ALA A 216 -12.55 -9.11 9.02
N PHE A 217 -13.47 -9.29 8.08
CA PHE A 217 -14.84 -9.70 8.38
C PHE A 217 -14.91 -11.23 8.34
N ALA A 218 -15.46 -11.82 9.41
CA ALA A 218 -15.79 -13.23 9.49
C ALA A 218 -17.13 -13.50 8.80
#